data_AF-A0AAV4S8C1-F1
#
_entry.id   AF-A0AAV4S8C1-F1
#
_cell.length_a   1.000
_cell.length_b   1.000
_cell.length_c   1.000
_cell.angle_alpha   90.00
_cell.angle_beta   90.00
_cell.angle_gamma   90.00
#
_symmetry.space_group_name_H-M   'P 1'
#
loop_
_entity.id
_entity.type
_entity.pdbx_description
1 polymer ?
#
loop_
_entity_poly.entity_id
_entity_poly.type
_entity_poly.pdbx_seq_one_letter_code
_entity_poly.pdbx_strand_id
1 'polypeptide(L)'
;MRRLLQPKNMMVSNAYDRNSGHCYISILNIIQGEVDPTQVHKSLMRIRERKLAQFIPWGPASIQVALSRKSPYITTAHRVSGLMLANHTSISMLFERTLKQYDKLRKREAFLEQFRKEDMFKDNLDELDNSRETVQQLVDEYVAATSKDYLTWGMEQVFIFSN
;
A
#
# COMPACT_ATOMS: atom_id res chain seq x y z
N MET A 1 -12.14 -15.48 5.01
CA MET A 1 -11.67 -14.33 4.22
C MET A 1 -12.30 -12.99 4.58
N ARG A 2 -13.63 -12.86 4.78
CA ARG A 2 -14.27 -11.57 5.15
C ARG A 2 -13.58 -10.79 6.28
N ARG A 3 -13.10 -11.49 7.31
CA ARG A 3 -12.39 -10.88 8.45
C ARG A 3 -11.12 -10.14 8.02
N LEU A 4 -10.41 -10.62 7.00
CA LEU A 4 -9.15 -10.02 6.54
C LEU A 4 -9.35 -8.61 5.97
N LEU A 5 -10.50 -8.33 5.37
CA LEU A 5 -10.86 -7.01 4.84
C LEU A 5 -11.37 -6.04 5.91
N GLN A 6 -11.49 -6.46 7.18
CA GLN A 6 -11.95 -5.57 8.25
C GLN A 6 -10.81 -4.66 8.70
N PRO A 7 -11.02 -3.33 8.80
CA PRO A 7 -9.96 -2.39 9.15
C PRO A 7 -9.21 -2.70 10.46
N LYS A 8 -9.91 -3.27 11.45
CA LYS A 8 -9.32 -3.65 12.75
C LYS A 8 -8.23 -4.73 12.68
N ASN A 9 -8.12 -5.46 11.56
CA ASN A 9 -7.08 -6.47 11.35
C ASN A 9 -5.95 -5.94 10.46
N MET A 10 -6.03 -4.70 9.99
CA MET A 10 -4.94 -4.06 9.26
C MET A 10 -3.86 -3.64 10.24
N MET A 11 -2.61 -3.90 9.87
CA MET A 11 -1.44 -3.62 10.71
C MET A 11 -0.80 -2.25 10.44
N VAL A 12 -1.45 -1.43 9.60
CA VAL A 12 -1.00 -0.06 9.28
C VAL A 12 -2.11 0.90 9.67
N SER A 13 -1.75 1.95 10.42
CA SER A 13 -2.67 3.01 10.84
C SER A 13 -2.90 4.00 9.72
N ASN A 14 -3.85 3.68 8.84
CA ASN A 14 -4.34 4.61 7.85
C ASN A 14 -5.68 5.15 8.37
N ALA A 15 -5.90 6.47 8.29
CA ALA A 15 -7.22 7.03 8.56
C ALA A 15 -8.16 6.51 7.48
N TYR A 16 -8.90 5.45 7.81
CA TYR A 16 -9.82 4.81 6.88
C TYR A 16 -11.06 5.70 6.74
N ASP A 17 -10.94 6.79 6.00
CA ASP A 17 -12.10 7.50 5.53
C ASP A 17 -12.69 6.72 4.37
N ARG A 18 -13.90 6.18 4.57
CA ARG A 18 -14.65 5.47 3.53
C ARG A 18 -14.93 6.35 2.31
N ASN A 19 -14.79 7.67 2.45
CA ASN A 19 -14.99 8.64 1.38
C ASN A 19 -13.69 9.11 0.70
N SER A 20 -12.52 8.61 1.11
CA SER A 20 -11.21 9.06 0.59
C SER A 20 -10.93 8.67 -0.87
N GLY A 21 -11.78 7.86 -1.50
CA GLY A 21 -11.59 7.43 -2.89
C GLY A 21 -10.44 6.42 -3.10
N HIS A 22 -9.68 6.08 -2.06
CA HIS A 22 -8.62 5.07 -2.13
C HIS A 22 -9.17 3.68 -2.45
N CYS A 23 -8.36 2.89 -3.15
CA CYS A 23 -8.76 1.59 -3.67
C CYS A 23 -7.63 0.55 -3.61
N TYR A 24 -8.01 -0.72 -3.68
CA TYR A 24 -7.10 -1.86 -3.78
C TYR A 24 -6.59 -2.01 -5.23
N ILE A 25 -5.27 -2.10 -5.37
CA ILE A 25 -4.63 -2.50 -6.63
C ILE A 25 -4.65 -4.03 -6.72
N SER A 26 -4.21 -4.71 -5.65
CA SER A 26 -4.16 -6.17 -5.59
C SER A 26 -4.26 -6.71 -4.17
N ILE A 27 -4.78 -7.93 -4.04
CA ILE A 27 -4.84 -8.64 -2.76
C ILE A 27 -4.36 -10.08 -2.96
N LEU A 28 -3.47 -10.53 -2.08
CA LEU A 28 -3.09 -11.93 -1.92
C LEU A 28 -3.49 -12.40 -0.52
N ASN A 29 -4.35 -13.41 -0.45
CA ASN A 29 -4.73 -14.04 0.80
C ASN A 29 -4.00 -15.38 0.94
N ILE A 30 -3.18 -15.51 1.97
CA ILE A 30 -2.55 -16.77 2.35
C ILE A 30 -3.39 -17.37 3.46
N ILE A 31 -3.98 -18.54 3.20
CA ILE A 31 -4.83 -19.25 4.15
C ILE A 31 -4.10 -20.51 4.60
N GLN A 32 -3.93 -20.64 5.91
CA GLN A 32 -3.22 -21.74 6.53
C GLN A 32 -4.16 -22.60 7.37
N GLY A 33 -4.14 -23.92 7.15
CA GLY A 33 -4.90 -24.90 7.92
C GLY A 33 -5.80 -25.78 7.06
N GLU A 34 -6.67 -26.54 7.72
CA GLU A 34 -7.65 -27.41 7.05
C GLU A 34 -8.79 -26.57 6.47
N VAL A 35 -8.73 -26.33 5.17
CA VAL A 35 -9.72 -25.53 4.44
C VAL A 35 -10.11 -26.23 3.16
N ASP A 36 -11.43 -26.36 2.96
CA ASP A 36 -12.01 -26.85 1.72
C ASP A 36 -11.83 -25.79 0.59
N PRO A 37 -11.15 -26.11 -0.52
CA PRO A 37 -10.98 -25.21 -1.65
C PRO A 37 -12.30 -24.67 -2.23
N THR A 38 -13.38 -25.44 -2.18
CA THR A 38 -14.69 -25.00 -2.70
C THR A 38 -15.26 -23.83 -1.88
N GLN A 39 -15.02 -23.82 -0.57
CA GLN A 39 -15.45 -22.74 0.33
C GLN A 39 -14.64 -21.45 0.12
N VAL A 40 -13.38 -21.58 -0.29
CA VAL A 40 -12.54 -20.45 -0.68
C VAL A 40 -13.10 -19.80 -1.94
N HIS A 41 -13.40 -20.58 -2.97
CA HIS A 41 -13.99 -20.07 -4.21
C HIS A 41 -15.31 -19.34 -3.96
N LYS A 42 -16.23 -19.95 -3.18
CA LYS A 42 -17.50 -19.32 -2.77
C LYS A 42 -17.28 -18.00 -2.02
N SER A 43 -16.27 -17.96 -1.14
CA SER A 43 -15.95 -16.76 -0.38
C SER A 43 -15.36 -15.64 -1.26
N LEU A 44 -14.57 -15.97 -2.28
CA LEU A 44 -14.09 -15.00 -3.27
C LEU A 44 -15.23 -14.42 -4.09
N MET A 45 -16.17 -15.25 -4.55
CA MET A 45 -17.34 -14.79 -5.30
C MET A 45 -18.17 -13.80 -4.47
N ARG A 46 -18.42 -14.09 -3.19
CA ARG A 46 -19.13 -13.18 -2.29
C ARG A 46 -18.42 -11.83 -2.10
N ILE A 47 -17.09 -11.80 -2.07
CA ILE A 47 -16.32 -10.54 -1.96
C ILE A 47 -16.52 -9.68 -3.21
N ARG A 48 -16.50 -10.32 -4.39
CA ARG A 48 -16.72 -9.65 -5.68
C ARG A 48 -18.16 -9.14 -5.83
N GLU A 49 -19.15 -10.01 -5.62
CA GLU A 49 -20.58 -9.67 -5.77
C GLU A 49 -21.01 -8.54 -4.84
N ARG A 50 -20.58 -8.58 -3.58
CA ARG A 50 -20.94 -7.57 -2.58
C ARG A 50 -20.09 -6.31 -2.64
N LYS A 51 -19.11 -6.24 -3.55
CA LYS A 51 -18.16 -5.12 -3.68
C LYS A 51 -17.60 -4.67 -2.33
N LEU A 52 -17.21 -5.63 -1.48
CA LEU A 52 -16.73 -5.35 -0.11
C LEU A 52 -15.39 -4.60 -0.08
N ALA A 53 -14.69 -4.57 -1.22
CA ALA A 53 -13.46 -3.86 -1.45
C ALA A 53 -13.59 -3.10 -2.78
N GLN A 54 -13.24 -1.82 -2.76
CA GLN A 54 -13.14 -1.00 -3.96
C GLN A 54 -11.79 -1.25 -4.61
N PHE A 55 -11.79 -1.69 -5.87
CA PHE A 55 -10.57 -1.90 -6.64
C PHE A 55 -10.31 -0.74 -7.60
N ILE A 56 -9.09 -0.67 -8.11
CA ILE A 56 -8.70 0.23 -9.18
C ILE A 56 -9.69 0.21 -10.36
N PRO A 57 -10.01 1.37 -10.96
CA PRO A 57 -11.05 1.45 -11.99
C PRO A 57 -10.52 1.19 -13.42
N TRP A 58 -9.21 1.22 -13.62
CA TRP A 58 -8.54 1.06 -14.92
C TRP A 58 -8.10 -0.38 -15.22
N GLY A 59 -8.42 -1.34 -14.34
CA GLY A 59 -8.04 -2.73 -14.50
C GLY A 59 -8.97 -3.69 -13.74
N PRO A 60 -8.87 -5.00 -14.00
CA PRO A 60 -9.67 -6.00 -13.30
C PRO A 60 -9.22 -6.17 -11.84
N ALA A 61 -10.16 -6.48 -10.96
CA ALA A 61 -9.88 -6.74 -9.54
C ALA A 61 -8.98 -7.98 -9.34
N SER A 62 -7.73 -7.75 -8.92
CA SER A 62 -6.75 -8.80 -8.66
C SER A 62 -6.87 -9.34 -7.23
N ILE A 63 -7.46 -10.53 -7.08
CA ILE A 63 -7.55 -11.24 -5.80
C ILE A 63 -7.00 -12.65 -5.98
N GLN A 64 -5.85 -12.92 -5.37
CA GLN A 64 -5.19 -14.21 -5.37
C GLN A 64 -5.35 -14.90 -4.02
N VAL A 65 -5.39 -16.23 -4.03
CA VAL A 65 -5.43 -17.03 -2.81
C VAL A 65 -4.40 -18.15 -2.89
N ALA A 66 -3.57 -18.24 -1.86
CA ALA A 66 -2.65 -19.35 -1.65
C ALA A 66 -3.12 -20.18 -0.46
N LEU A 67 -3.26 -21.48 -0.66
CA LEU A 67 -3.56 -22.44 0.40
C LEU A 67 -2.26 -23.06 0.90
N SER A 68 -2.08 -23.07 2.21
CA SER A 68 -0.89 -23.63 2.85
C SER A 68 -1.30 -24.52 4.03
N ARG A 69 -0.51 -25.56 4.27
CA ARG A 69 -0.67 -26.41 5.46
C ARG A 69 0.10 -25.80 6.62
N LYS A 70 -0.40 -26.01 7.83
CA LYS A 70 0.31 -25.58 9.04
C LYS A 70 1.48 -26.52 9.31
N SER A 71 2.53 -25.96 9.91
CA SER A 71 3.63 -26.77 10.43
C SER A 71 3.12 -27.69 11.54
N PRO A 72 3.44 -28.99 11.51
CA PRO A 72 3.05 -29.93 12.56
C PRO A 72 3.77 -29.66 13.89
N TYR A 73 4.85 -28.87 13.87
CA TYR A 73 5.70 -28.60 15.03
C TYR A 73 5.28 -27.36 15.83
N ILE A 74 4.29 -26.60 15.35
CA ILE A 74 3.85 -25.36 15.98
C ILE A 74 2.46 -25.57 16.55
N THR A 75 2.31 -25.47 17.87
CA THR A 75 1.01 -25.48 18.52
C THR A 75 0.26 -24.19 18.22
N THR A 76 -0.81 -24.26 17.43
CA THR A 76 -1.65 -23.09 17.12
C THR A 76 -3.02 -23.21 17.80
N ALA A 77 -3.47 -22.14 18.45
CA ALA A 77 -4.78 -22.10 19.13
C ALA A 77 -5.99 -22.18 18.17
N HIS A 78 -5.81 -21.81 16.91
CA HIS A 78 -6.89 -21.78 15.92
C HIS A 78 -6.68 -22.83 14.85
N ARG A 79 -7.76 -23.44 14.35
CA ARG A 79 -7.71 -24.43 13.26
C ARG A 79 -7.28 -23.79 11.93
N VAL A 80 -7.75 -22.58 11.64
CA VAL A 80 -7.45 -21.83 10.41
C VAL A 80 -6.89 -20.45 10.75
N SER A 81 -5.82 -20.06 10.06
CA SER A 81 -5.26 -18.71 10.07
C SER A 81 -5.30 -18.13 8.66
N GLY A 82 -5.33 -16.80 8.57
CA GLY A 82 -5.29 -16.09 7.30
C GLY A 82 -4.40 -14.86 7.42
N LEU A 83 -3.57 -14.65 6.40
CA LEU A 83 -2.76 -13.46 6.22
C LEU A 83 -3.19 -12.81 4.90
N MET A 84 -3.33 -11.48 4.91
CA MET A 84 -3.65 -10.72 3.71
C MET A 84 -2.49 -9.78 3.41
N LEU A 85 -1.94 -9.91 2.21
CA LEU A 85 -1.01 -8.97 1.62
C LEU A 85 -1.82 -8.12 0.65
N ALA A 86 -2.01 -6.85 0.98
CA ALA A 86 -2.82 -5.94 0.19
C ALA A 86 -1.94 -4.79 -0.32
N ASN A 87 -2.00 -4.54 -1.63
CA ASN A 87 -1.54 -3.31 -2.22
C ASN A 87 -2.73 -2.35 -2.34
N HIS A 88 -2.70 -1.27 -1.57
CA HIS A 88 -3.81 -0.34 -1.41
C HIS A 88 -3.30 1.10 -1.45
N THR A 89 -3.96 1.97 -2.22
CA THR A 89 -3.48 3.33 -2.50
C THR A 89 -3.43 4.23 -1.26
N SER A 90 -4.18 3.91 -0.19
CA SER A 90 -4.15 4.71 1.06
C SER A 90 -2.82 4.69 1.81
N ILE A 91 -1.84 3.89 1.39
CA ILE A 91 -0.48 3.97 1.94
C ILE A 91 0.15 5.34 1.69
N SER A 92 -0.27 6.06 0.64
CA SER A 92 0.18 7.43 0.34
C SER A 92 -0.04 8.40 1.51
N MET A 93 -1.10 8.23 2.29
CA MET A 93 -1.38 9.07 3.46
C MET A 93 -0.27 8.98 4.52
N LEU A 94 0.38 7.82 4.65
CA LEU A 94 1.52 7.66 5.55
C LEU A 94 2.72 8.46 5.05
N PHE A 95 2.99 8.39 3.74
CA PHE A 95 4.06 9.15 3.11
C PHE A 95 3.81 10.65 3.18
N GLU A 96 2.60 11.13 2.91
CA GLU A 96 2.22 12.53 3.10
C GLU A 96 2.46 13.01 4.54
N ARG A 97 2.14 12.18 5.54
CA ARG A 97 2.39 12.53 6.94
C ARG A 97 3.88 12.66 7.21
N THR A 98 4.69 11.74 6.69
CA THR A 98 6.15 11.79 6.80
C THR A 98 6.71 13.03 6.11
N LEU A 99 6.24 13.35 4.91
CA LEU A 99 6.62 14.56 4.17
C LEU A 99 6.30 15.84 4.96
N LYS A 100 5.08 15.95 5.51
CA LYS A 100 4.68 17.09 6.36
C LYS A 100 5.57 17.24 7.60
N GLN A 101 5.98 16.12 8.20
CA GLN A 101 6.91 16.12 9.34
C GLN A 101 8.32 16.55 8.91
N TYR A 102 8.82 15.99 7.81
CA TYR A 102 10.11 16.35 7.22
C TYR A 102 10.16 17.84 6.89
N ASP A 103 9.19 18.36 6.13
CA ASP A 103 9.13 19.77 5.71
C ASP A 103 9.16 20.72 6.91
N LYS A 104 8.49 20.36 8.01
CA LYS A 104 8.47 21.16 9.24
C LYS A 104 9.85 21.26 9.91
N LEU A 105 10.64 20.19 9.85
CA LEU A 105 12.01 20.17 10.38
C LEU A 105 12.98 20.84 9.41
N ARG A 106 12.91 20.49 8.12
CA ARG A 106 13.77 21.01 7.05
C ARG A 106 13.67 22.52 6.90
N LYS A 107 12.46 23.08 6.96
CA LYS A 107 12.21 24.54 6.88
C LYS A 107 12.85 25.33 8.03
N ARG A 108 13.12 24.68 9.16
CA ARG A 108 13.78 25.28 10.34
C ARG A 108 15.26 24.91 10.43
N GLU A 109 15.77 24.20 9.44
CA GLU A 109 17.10 23.61 9.43
C GLU A 109 17.42 22.80 10.70
N ALA A 110 16.39 22.17 11.28
CA ALA A 110 16.51 21.50 12.56
C ALA A 110 17.22 20.14 12.42
N PHE A 111 18.16 19.87 13.34
CA PHE A 111 18.89 18.60 13.45
C PHE A 111 19.79 18.24 12.25
N LEU A 112 20.14 19.20 11.39
CA LEU A 112 20.95 18.96 10.19
C LEU A 112 22.46 18.89 10.45
N GLU A 113 22.95 19.45 11.56
CA GLU A 113 24.39 19.54 11.85
C GLU A 113 25.09 18.18 11.95
N GLN A 114 24.40 17.12 12.38
CA GLN A 114 25.00 15.78 12.40
C GLN A 114 25.09 15.20 10.99
N PHE A 115 24.13 15.49 10.11
CA PHE A 115 24.17 15.05 8.72
C PHE A 115 25.34 15.71 7.98
N ARG A 116 25.57 17.01 8.17
CA ARG A 116 26.67 17.75 7.52
C ARG A 116 28.07 17.22 7.82
N LYS A 117 28.24 16.41 8.86
CA LYS A 117 29.52 15.76 9.19
C LYS A 117 29.81 14.54 8.33
N GLU A 118 28.78 13.96 7.73
CA GLU A 118 28.91 12.82 6.83
C GLU A 118 29.26 13.29 5.42
N ASP A 119 30.10 12.51 4.73
CA ASP A 119 30.65 12.90 3.41
C ASP A 119 29.58 13.22 2.37
N MET A 120 28.45 12.50 2.40
CA MET A 120 27.31 12.68 1.49
C MET A 120 26.67 14.08 1.59
N PHE A 121 26.77 14.73 2.75
CA PHE A 121 26.08 15.99 3.05
C PHE A 121 27.04 17.14 3.37
N LYS A 122 28.33 16.94 3.13
CA LYS A 122 29.39 17.87 3.50
C LYS A 122 29.29 19.18 2.73
N ASP A 123 29.00 19.09 1.43
CA ASP A 123 28.97 20.24 0.52
C ASP A 123 27.56 20.86 0.40
N ASN A 124 26.52 20.03 0.37
CA ASN A 124 25.12 20.46 0.29
C ASN A 124 24.16 19.41 0.88
N LEU A 125 22.85 19.68 0.82
CA LEU A 125 21.79 18.78 1.31
C LEU A 125 20.88 18.29 0.17
N ASP A 126 21.37 18.35 -1.06
CA ASP A 126 20.56 18.09 -2.26
C ASP A 126 20.00 16.67 -2.25
N GLU A 127 20.71 15.71 -1.66
CA GLU A 127 20.24 14.33 -1.51
C GLU A 127 18.95 14.23 -0.68
N LEU A 128 18.80 15.06 0.36
CA LEU A 128 17.57 15.10 1.16
C LEU A 128 16.41 15.71 0.35
N ASP A 129 16.72 16.72 -0.46
CA ASP A 129 15.73 17.42 -1.27
C ASP A 129 15.27 16.55 -2.46
N ASN A 130 16.19 15.80 -3.10
CA ASN A 130 15.91 14.80 -4.12
C ASN A 130 15.07 13.62 -3.57
N SER A 131 15.44 13.13 -2.38
CA SER A 131 14.68 12.07 -1.69
C SER A 131 13.25 12.52 -1.39
N ARG A 132 13.09 13.77 -0.92
CA ARG A 132 11.79 14.37 -0.63
C ARG A 132 10.91 14.50 -1.88
N GLU A 133 11.51 14.88 -3.00
CA GLU A 133 10.82 14.99 -4.29
C GLU A 133 10.40 13.62 -4.82
N THR A 134 11.28 12.61 -4.71
CA THR A 134 10.97 11.23 -5.11
C THR A 134 9.76 10.67 -4.35
N VAL A 135 9.69 10.92 -3.03
CA VAL A 135 8.54 10.50 -2.22
C VAL A 135 7.27 11.30 -2.55
N GLN A 136 7.40 12.57 -2.96
CA GLN A 136 6.26 13.36 -3.45
C GLN A 136 5.67 12.76 -4.72
N GLN A 137 6.52 12.46 -5.70
CA GLN A 137 6.11 11.84 -6.96
C GLN A 137 5.43 10.49 -6.71
N LEU A 138 5.93 9.70 -5.76
CA LEU A 138 5.29 8.45 -5.36
C LEU A 138 3.88 8.68 -4.79
N VAL A 139 3.69 9.70 -3.95
CA VAL A 139 2.37 10.07 -3.42
C VAL A 139 1.42 10.47 -4.55
N ASP A 140 1.90 11.31 -5.46
CA ASP A 140 1.11 11.83 -6.58
C ASP A 140 0.68 10.70 -7.52
N GLU A 141 1.56 9.74 -7.78
CA GLU A 141 1.24 8.53 -8.55
C GLU A 141 0.15 7.69 -7.86
N TYR A 142 0.23 7.48 -6.54
CA TYR A 142 -0.81 6.75 -5.80
C TYR A 142 -2.17 7.45 -5.86
N VAL A 143 -2.19 8.78 -5.88
CA VAL A 143 -3.42 9.57 -6.07
C VAL A 143 -3.94 9.39 -7.49
N ALA A 144 -3.09 9.53 -8.50
CA ALA A 144 -3.43 9.32 -9.90
C ALA A 144 -4.00 7.91 -10.15
N ALA A 145 -3.44 6.89 -9.49
CA ALA A 145 -3.89 5.49 -9.57
C ALA A 145 -5.32 5.26 -9.08
N THR A 146 -5.92 6.20 -8.36
CA THR A 146 -7.35 6.13 -7.98
C THR A 146 -8.30 6.56 -9.12
N SER A 147 -7.79 7.29 -10.12
CA SER A 147 -8.56 7.77 -11.26
C SER A 147 -8.65 6.74 -12.39
N LYS A 148 -9.71 6.82 -13.20
CA LYS A 148 -9.84 6.03 -14.44
C LYS A 148 -8.77 6.38 -15.48
N ASP A 149 -8.27 7.61 -15.44
CA ASP A 149 -7.34 8.14 -16.43
C ASP A 149 -5.87 7.83 -16.09
N TYR A 150 -5.61 7.01 -15.07
CA TYR A 150 -4.26 6.65 -14.63
C TYR A 150 -3.37 6.12 -15.77
N LEU A 151 -3.93 5.30 -16.67
CA LEU A 151 -3.17 4.74 -17.80
C LEU A 151 -2.70 5.84 -18.76
N THR A 152 -3.54 6.85 -19.01
CA THR A 152 -3.18 8.01 -19.83
C THR A 152 -2.15 8.88 -19.14
N TRP A 153 -2.37 9.15 -17.84
CA TRP A 153 -1.43 9.89 -17.00
C TRP A 153 -0.03 9.25 -17.02
N GLY A 154 0.06 7.92 -16.86
CA GLY A 154 1.33 7.21 -16.89
C GLY A 154 2.04 7.29 -18.25
N MET A 155 1.30 7.28 -19.36
CA MET A 155 1.88 7.45 -20.69
C MET A 155 2.48 8.86 -20.87
N GLU A 156 1.78 9.90 -20.42
CA GLU A 156 2.26 11.29 -20.50
C GLU A 156 3.55 11.50 -19.70
N GLN A 157 3.68 10.90 -18.51
CA GLN A 157 4.90 10.98 -17.71
C GLN A 157 6.10 10.36 -18.43
N VAL A 158 5.92 9.17 -19.04
CA VAL A 158 7.02 8.51 -19.78
C VAL A 158 7.49 9.36 -20.96
N PHE A 159 6.58 10.05 -21.67
CA PHE A 159 6.96 10.96 -22.76
C PHE A 159 7.74 12.19 -22.28
N ILE A 160 7.48 12.69 -21.07
CA ILE A 160 8.22 13.82 -20.48
C ILE A 160 9.65 13.42 -20.12
N PHE A 161 9.87 12.21 -19.60
CA PHE A 161 11.23 11.73 -19.25
C PHE A 161 12.03 11.16 -20.43
N SER A 162 11.41 11.03 -21.62
CA SER A 162 12.05 10.51 -22.83
C SER A 162 12.56 11.61 -23.79
N ASN A 163 12.34 12.89 -23.45
CA ASN A 163 12.86 14.09 -24.12
C ASN A 163 13.72 14.90 -23.16
#